data_AF-A0A926BIV6-F1
#
_entry.id   AF-A0A926BIV6-F1
#
_cell.length_a   1.000
_cell.length_b   1.000
_cell.length_c   1.000
_cell.angle_alpha   90.00
_cell.angle_beta   90.00
_cell.angle_gamma   90.00
#
_symmetry.space_group_name_H-M   'P 1'
#
loop_
_entity.id
_entity.type
_entity.pdbx_description
1 polymer ?
#
loop_
_entity_poly.entity_id
_entity_poly.type
_entity_poly.pdbx_seq_one_letter_code
_entity_poly.pdbx_strand_id
1 'polypeptide(L)'
;MKLFPQHLRDRQHGTLIRRRTYGLRGKGDYAGTNLEATPLPTPQIGKLGRIWAKGSGLTEKQAATGLPAASMSTMSAVWCMPAIVGGVSLLISAISLAKHGNIEPLAISAAVTAALSYVSAVPLGQVAFQWCYKEPLAEGEIDQLLEIEASATELEQAYLRLVRDAVRQTADVGAETEAEVQAAIASLGEAIDRLPAVSVSPVDTVALRREADLLQADALTNPDRVIGESLERRADALIRRADANDRSGLAVRRTAALRAEIEAQIAALREGIATLGTGYGTSDSATSENLQHLSESARRLAAEAISAASARAELDGVAKTEEKRTAVTEQKAEPERVRVGAS
;
A
#
# COMPACT_ATOMS: atom_id res chain seq x y z
N MET A 1 6.95 -22.40 -6.60
CA MET A 1 8.15 -21.56 -6.41
C MET A 1 8.12 -21.00 -5.01
N LYS A 2 9.26 -20.58 -4.45
CA LYS A 2 9.33 -19.99 -3.11
C LYS A 2 9.05 -18.49 -3.19
N LEU A 3 7.78 -18.12 -3.17
CA LEU A 3 7.40 -16.74 -2.92
C LEU A 3 7.39 -16.45 -1.43
N PHE A 4 7.66 -15.21 -1.05
CA PHE A 4 7.70 -14.76 0.33
C PHE A 4 6.76 -13.56 0.52
N PRO A 5 6.39 -13.22 1.76
CA PRO A 5 5.48 -12.09 2.05
C PRO A 5 5.90 -10.77 1.39
N GLN A 6 7.21 -10.51 1.28
CA GLN A 6 7.72 -9.28 0.67
C GLN A 6 7.49 -9.16 -0.84
N HIS A 7 7.08 -10.24 -1.52
CA HIS A 7 6.73 -10.23 -2.95
C HIS A 7 5.26 -9.88 -3.19
N LEU A 8 4.45 -9.81 -2.12
CA LEU A 8 3.06 -9.38 -2.19
C LEU A 8 2.96 -7.85 -2.16
N ARG A 9 1.80 -7.34 -2.58
CA ARG A 9 1.40 -5.94 -2.43
C ARG A 9 1.39 -5.52 -0.97
N ASP A 10 1.57 -4.24 -0.69
CA ASP A 10 1.70 -3.74 0.69
C ASP A 10 0.49 -4.14 1.55
N ARG A 11 -0.72 -3.96 1.03
CA ARG A 11 -1.96 -4.31 1.73
C ARG A 11 -2.01 -5.80 2.08
N GLN A 12 -1.75 -6.66 1.09
CA GLN A 12 -1.81 -8.11 1.23
C GLN A 12 -0.71 -8.63 2.15
N HIS A 13 0.49 -8.05 2.03
CA HIS A 13 1.62 -8.28 2.91
C HIS A 13 1.26 -7.96 4.37
N GLY A 14 0.67 -6.79 4.65
CA GLY A 14 0.22 -6.43 6.01
C GLY A 14 -0.83 -7.39 6.56
N THR A 15 -1.82 -7.77 5.75
CA THR A 15 -2.85 -8.74 6.12
C THR A 15 -2.25 -10.11 6.45
N LEU A 16 -1.32 -10.58 5.62
CA LEU A 16 -0.66 -11.87 5.81
C LEU A 16 0.19 -11.90 7.09
N ILE A 17 1.01 -10.87 7.31
CA ILE A 17 1.84 -10.78 8.52
C ILE A 17 0.95 -10.77 9.75
N ARG A 18 -0.17 -10.03 9.72
CA ARG A 18 -1.17 -10.05 10.80
C ARG A 18 -1.69 -11.46 11.03
N ARG A 19 -2.06 -12.21 10.00
CA ARG A 19 -2.53 -13.60 10.19
C ARG A 19 -1.45 -14.49 10.82
N ARG A 20 -0.22 -14.42 10.30
CA ARG A 20 0.92 -15.19 10.84
C ARG A 20 1.18 -14.87 12.31
N THR A 21 1.05 -13.62 12.73
CA THR A 21 1.33 -13.20 14.12
C THR A 21 0.26 -13.63 15.12
N TYR A 22 -0.97 -13.88 14.65
CA TYR A 22 -2.05 -14.46 15.45
C TYR A 22 -2.08 -16.00 15.40
N GLY A 23 -1.06 -16.63 14.80
CA GLY A 23 -0.99 -18.10 14.68
C GLY A 23 -2.01 -18.69 13.71
N LEU A 24 -2.59 -17.88 12.82
CA LEU A 24 -3.62 -18.29 11.84
C LEU A 24 -3.01 -18.93 10.59
N ARG A 25 -1.99 -19.80 10.76
CA ARG A 25 -1.38 -20.55 9.65
C ARG A 25 -2.21 -21.77 9.31
N GLY A 26 -2.76 -21.80 8.10
CA GLY A 26 -3.53 -22.95 7.60
C GLY A 26 -4.96 -22.99 8.13
N LYS A 27 -5.84 -23.66 7.38
CA LYS A 27 -7.30 -23.79 7.59
C LYS A 27 -7.65 -23.98 9.06
N GLY A 28 -8.13 -22.92 9.70
CA GLY A 28 -8.72 -22.96 11.03
C GLY A 28 -9.87 -21.97 11.05
N ASP A 29 -11.08 -22.46 11.29
CA ASP A 29 -12.31 -21.71 11.41
C ASP A 29 -12.20 -20.64 12.52
N TYR A 30 -11.73 -19.46 12.15
CA TYR A 30 -11.94 -18.23 12.91
C TYR A 30 -12.79 -17.25 12.10
N ALA A 31 -13.77 -17.80 11.35
CA ALA A 31 -14.94 -17.07 10.91
C ALA A 31 -15.66 -16.52 12.15
N GLY A 32 -15.35 -15.29 12.55
CA GLY A 32 -15.93 -14.66 13.74
C GLY A 32 -14.98 -13.81 14.58
N THR A 33 -13.66 -13.82 14.33
CA THR A 33 -12.81 -12.79 14.92
C THR A 33 -12.93 -11.49 14.11
N ASN A 34 -13.28 -10.37 14.76
CA ASN A 34 -13.34 -9.03 14.16
C ASN A 34 -11.97 -8.50 13.65
N LEU A 35 -10.95 -9.37 13.61
CA LEU A 35 -9.60 -9.10 13.10
C LEU A 35 -9.64 -8.65 11.64
N GLU A 36 -10.51 -9.24 10.82
CA GLU A 36 -10.61 -8.91 9.39
C GLU A 36 -11.38 -7.59 9.15
N ALA A 37 -12.29 -7.22 10.05
CA ALA A 37 -13.05 -5.98 9.98
C ALA A 37 -12.26 -4.74 10.48
N THR A 38 -11.16 -4.93 11.21
CA THR A 38 -10.34 -3.80 11.67
C THR A 38 -9.40 -3.36 10.55
N PRO A 39 -9.51 -2.11 10.05
CA PRO A 39 -8.58 -1.61 9.04
C PRO A 39 -7.16 -1.69 9.56
N LEU A 40 -6.22 -2.10 8.70
CA LEU A 40 -4.80 -2.05 9.03
C LEU A 40 -4.43 -0.59 9.37
N PRO A 41 -3.71 -0.35 10.47
CA PRO A 41 -3.24 1.00 10.80
C PRO A 41 -2.33 1.51 9.69
N THR A 42 -2.26 2.84 9.54
CA THR A 42 -1.38 3.44 8.54
C THR A 42 0.07 3.00 8.76
N PRO A 43 0.81 2.67 7.70
CA PRO A 43 2.18 2.18 7.82
C PRO A 43 3.06 3.25 8.46
N GLN A 44 3.50 3.00 9.69
CA GLN A 44 4.36 3.91 10.45
C GLN A 44 5.44 3.10 11.16
N ILE A 45 6.67 3.60 11.09
CA ILE A 45 7.82 2.97 11.72
C ILE A 45 8.35 3.81 12.89
N GLY A 46 8.05 3.35 14.11
CA GLY A 46 8.61 3.90 15.34
C GLY A 46 10.12 3.62 15.48
N LYS A 47 10.76 4.21 16.49
CA LYS A 47 12.21 4.03 16.74
C LYS A 47 12.62 2.56 16.86
N LEU A 48 11.86 1.75 17.60
CA LEU A 48 12.10 0.30 17.73
C LEU A 48 11.88 -0.43 16.40
N GLY A 49 10.86 -0.05 15.64
CA GLY A 49 10.62 -0.62 14.32
C GLY A 49 11.79 -0.37 13.35
N ARG A 50 12.44 0.80 13.41
CA ARG A 50 13.63 1.07 12.60
C ARG A 50 14.81 0.18 12.98
N ILE A 51 14.95 -0.15 14.27
CA ILE A 51 15.99 -1.07 14.74
C ILE A 51 15.72 -2.48 14.21
N TRP A 52 14.49 -2.97 14.33
CA TRP A 52 14.10 -4.28 13.81
C TRP A 52 14.23 -4.37 12.28
N ALA A 53 13.83 -3.31 11.56
CA ALA A 53 13.93 -3.23 10.11
C ALA A 53 15.38 -3.37 9.62
N LYS A 54 16.32 -2.60 10.21
CA LYS A 54 17.74 -2.63 9.84
C LYS A 54 18.36 -4.02 9.90
N GLY A 55 17.96 -4.82 10.89
CA GLY A 55 18.48 -6.17 11.04
C GLY A 55 17.73 -7.24 10.26
N SER A 56 16.59 -6.91 9.64
CA SER A 56 15.72 -7.86 8.91
C SER A 56 16.01 -7.95 7.41
N GLY A 57 16.74 -6.99 6.84
CA GLY A 57 16.95 -6.87 5.39
C GLY A 57 15.72 -6.37 4.61
N LEU A 58 14.65 -5.98 5.31
CA LEU A 58 13.45 -5.40 4.71
C LEU A 58 13.64 -3.92 4.41
N THR A 59 12.97 -3.45 3.37
CA THR A 59 12.88 -2.01 3.10
C THR A 59 12.08 -1.30 4.20
N GLU A 60 12.33 0.00 4.40
CA GLU A 60 11.61 0.78 5.42
C GLU A 60 10.08 0.75 5.19
N LYS A 61 9.65 0.73 3.92
CA LYS A 61 8.24 0.61 3.53
C LYS A 61 7.64 -0.74 3.95
N GLN A 62 8.30 -1.85 3.61
CA GLN A 62 7.85 -3.19 4.00
C GLN A 62 7.79 -3.35 5.52
N ALA A 63 8.80 -2.84 6.22
CA ALA A 63 8.82 -2.85 7.67
C ALA A 63 7.68 -1.99 8.25
N ALA A 64 7.44 -0.80 7.73
CA ALA A 64 6.35 0.08 8.18
C ALA A 64 4.96 -0.56 8.01
N THR A 65 4.77 -1.38 6.98
CA THR A 65 3.52 -2.11 6.74
C THR A 65 3.37 -3.33 7.64
N GLY A 66 4.45 -4.09 7.85
CA GLY A 66 4.41 -5.33 8.63
C GLY A 66 4.51 -5.17 10.14
N LEU A 67 5.18 -4.12 10.64
CA LEU A 67 5.37 -3.92 12.08
C LEU A 67 4.06 -3.75 12.86
N PRO A 68 3.12 -2.90 12.43
CA PRO A 68 1.84 -2.78 13.10
C PRO A 68 1.03 -4.08 13.06
N ALA A 69 1.13 -4.82 11.96
CA ALA A 69 0.52 -6.14 11.78
C ALA A 69 1.18 -7.21 12.67
N ALA A 70 2.47 -7.08 12.93
CA ALA A 70 3.24 -7.93 13.82
C ALA A 70 3.19 -7.52 15.30
N SER A 71 2.40 -6.48 15.63
CA SER A 71 2.32 -5.95 16.98
C SER A 71 1.93 -7.01 18.01
N MET A 72 1.03 -7.95 17.73
CA MET A 72 0.68 -8.97 18.72
C MET A 72 1.82 -9.95 19.04
N SER A 73 2.48 -10.54 18.03
CA SER A 73 3.57 -11.50 18.28
C SER A 73 4.80 -10.81 18.87
N THR A 74 5.09 -9.59 18.42
CA THR A 74 6.18 -8.79 18.97
C THR A 74 5.83 -8.32 20.38
N MET A 75 4.60 -7.87 20.66
CA MET A 75 4.17 -7.46 21.99
C MET A 75 4.14 -8.64 22.97
N SER A 76 3.68 -9.83 22.57
CA SER A 76 3.78 -11.01 23.43
C SER A 76 5.24 -11.37 23.72
N ALA A 77 6.11 -11.35 22.71
CA ALA A 77 7.54 -11.63 22.90
C ALA A 77 8.25 -10.56 23.78
N VAL A 78 7.90 -9.28 23.59
CA VAL A 78 8.46 -8.13 24.32
C VAL A 78 7.99 -8.11 25.78
N TRP A 79 6.72 -8.44 26.07
CA TRP A 79 6.16 -8.25 27.41
C TRP A 79 6.07 -9.52 28.24
N CYS A 80 5.87 -10.69 27.66
CA CYS A 80 5.70 -11.92 28.46
C CYS A 80 6.98 -12.27 29.24
N MET A 81 8.15 -12.20 28.59
CA MET A 81 9.41 -12.59 29.25
C MET A 81 9.79 -11.64 30.40
N PRO A 82 9.77 -10.31 30.23
CA PRO A 82 10.04 -9.40 31.34
C PRO A 82 8.96 -9.40 32.41
N ALA A 83 7.69 -9.57 32.06
CA ALA A 83 6.61 -9.63 33.05
C ALA A 83 6.74 -10.86 33.96
N ILE A 84 7.03 -12.03 33.37
CA ILE A 84 7.24 -13.27 34.15
C ILE A 84 8.51 -13.14 35.01
N VAL A 85 9.64 -12.80 34.41
CA VAL A 85 10.92 -12.77 35.16
C VAL A 85 10.94 -11.61 36.15
N GLY A 86 10.43 -10.45 35.77
CA GLY A 86 10.30 -9.28 36.64
C GLY A 86 9.34 -9.54 37.81
N GLY A 87 8.19 -10.18 37.55
CA GLY A 87 7.25 -10.59 38.60
C GLY A 87 7.86 -11.56 39.60
N VAL A 88 8.54 -12.60 39.12
CA VAL A 88 9.25 -13.57 39.98
C VAL A 88 10.38 -12.89 40.76
N SER A 89 11.16 -12.02 40.10
CA SER A 89 12.29 -11.33 40.72
C SER A 89 11.83 -10.33 41.79
N LEU A 90 10.72 -9.62 41.56
CA LEU A 90 10.12 -8.70 42.52
C LEU A 90 9.57 -9.46 43.74
N LEU A 91 8.97 -10.64 43.52
CA LEU A 91 8.49 -11.51 44.60
C LEU A 91 9.64 -12.02 45.49
N ILE A 92 10.76 -12.45 44.88
CA ILE A 92 11.97 -12.86 45.61
C ILE A 92 12.56 -11.68 46.41
N SER A 93 12.67 -10.51 45.78
CA SER A 93 13.17 -9.29 46.43
C SER A 93 12.28 -8.85 47.59
N ALA A 94 10.96 -8.93 47.45
CA ALA A 94 10.01 -8.61 48.51
C ALA A 94 10.14 -9.55 49.72
N ILE A 95 10.31 -10.86 49.48
CA ILE A 95 10.54 -11.84 50.55
C ILE A 95 11.88 -11.55 51.27
N SER A 96 12.93 -11.25 50.52
CA SER A 96 14.25 -10.96 51.10
C SER A 96 14.24 -9.66 51.90
N LEU A 97 13.55 -8.62 51.43
CA LEU A 97 13.41 -7.36 52.13
C LEU A 97 12.63 -7.55 53.44
N ALA A 98 11.51 -8.29 53.39
CA ALA A 98 10.68 -8.55 54.56
C ALA A 98 11.39 -9.40 55.63
N LYS A 99 12.24 -10.37 55.23
CA LYS A 99 12.93 -11.27 56.15
C LYS A 99 14.27 -10.76 56.66
N HIS A 100 15.00 -9.99 55.84
CA HIS A 100 16.41 -9.68 56.11
C HIS A 100 16.72 -8.18 56.04
N GLY A 101 15.78 -7.31 55.67
CA GLY A 101 16.01 -5.87 55.54
C GLY A 101 17.02 -5.48 54.46
N ASN A 102 17.47 -6.42 53.63
CA ASN A 102 18.46 -6.16 52.58
C ASN A 102 17.77 -5.61 51.32
N ILE A 103 18.26 -4.45 50.86
CA ILE A 103 17.81 -3.73 49.65
C ILE A 103 18.61 -4.10 48.39
N GLU A 104 19.78 -4.72 48.50
CA GLU A 104 20.59 -5.16 47.35
C GLU A 104 19.83 -6.08 46.36
N PRO A 105 18.99 -7.05 46.81
CA PRO A 105 18.21 -7.89 45.91
C PRO A 105 17.26 -7.08 45.02
N LEU A 106 16.75 -5.96 45.54
CA LEU A 106 15.85 -5.08 44.79
C LEU A 106 16.59 -4.42 43.61
N ALA A 107 17.79 -3.88 43.85
CA ALA A 107 18.61 -3.28 42.80
C ALA A 107 19.02 -4.31 41.74
N ILE A 108 19.42 -5.51 42.15
CA ILE A 108 19.75 -6.62 41.23
C ILE A 108 18.52 -7.01 40.41
N SER A 109 17.34 -7.15 41.05
CA SER A 109 16.10 -7.49 40.35
C SER A 109 15.70 -6.44 39.32
N ALA A 110 15.88 -5.15 39.62
CA ALA A 110 15.61 -4.06 38.69
C ALA A 110 16.58 -4.10 37.49
N ALA A 111 17.88 -4.31 37.73
CA ALA A 111 18.88 -4.42 36.67
C ALA A 111 18.63 -5.63 35.75
N VAL A 112 18.31 -6.80 36.32
CA VAL A 112 17.97 -8.02 35.56
C VAL A 112 16.69 -7.81 34.75
N THR A 113 15.66 -7.21 35.35
CA THR A 113 14.40 -6.92 34.64
C THR A 113 14.63 -5.94 33.49
N ALA A 114 15.44 -4.90 33.69
CA ALA A 114 15.79 -3.94 32.63
C ALA A 114 16.58 -4.60 31.50
N ALA A 115 17.57 -5.43 31.82
CA ALA A 115 18.35 -6.18 30.84
C ALA A 115 17.47 -7.16 30.03
N LEU A 116 16.59 -7.90 30.70
CA LEU A 116 15.65 -8.80 30.04
C LEU A 116 14.59 -8.06 29.21
N SER A 117 14.13 -6.90 29.68
CA SER A 117 13.26 -6.02 28.89
C SER A 117 13.94 -5.56 27.61
N TYR A 118 15.23 -5.21 27.69
CA TYR A 118 16.00 -4.84 26.51
C TYR A 118 16.20 -6.03 25.55
N VAL A 119 16.61 -7.19 26.06
CA VAL A 119 16.83 -8.41 25.24
C VAL A 119 15.52 -8.92 24.63
N SER A 120 14.41 -8.86 25.35
CA SER A 120 13.10 -9.23 24.79
C SER A 120 12.61 -8.22 23.76
N ALA A 121 12.75 -6.92 24.05
CA ALA A 121 12.28 -5.88 23.15
C ALA A 121 13.08 -5.80 21.85
N VAL A 122 14.41 -6.00 21.89
CA VAL A 122 15.27 -5.76 20.74
C VAL A 122 15.54 -7.06 19.96
N PRO A 123 16.39 -7.99 20.42
CA PRO A 123 16.72 -9.18 19.63
C PRO A 123 15.56 -10.18 19.53
N LEU A 124 14.79 -10.46 20.59
CA LEU A 124 13.66 -11.40 20.47
C LEU A 124 12.54 -10.84 19.58
N GLY A 125 12.19 -9.56 19.75
CA GLY A 125 11.25 -8.86 18.88
C GLY A 125 11.70 -8.90 17.40
N GLN A 126 12.98 -8.67 17.13
CA GLN A 126 13.54 -8.76 15.78
C GLN A 126 13.49 -10.18 15.22
N VAL A 127 13.82 -11.21 16.00
CA VAL A 127 13.76 -12.61 15.55
C VAL A 127 12.32 -13.03 15.26
N ALA A 128 11.38 -12.72 16.15
CA ALA A 128 9.96 -13.00 15.95
C ALA A 128 9.43 -12.29 14.69
N PHE A 129 9.83 -11.03 14.49
CA PHE A 129 9.51 -10.29 13.28
C PHE A 129 10.09 -10.97 12.04
N GLN A 130 11.40 -11.26 12.00
CA GLN A 130 12.04 -11.96 10.88
C GLN A 130 11.40 -13.32 10.58
N TRP A 131 10.96 -14.06 11.58
CA TRP A 131 10.33 -15.37 11.40
C TRP A 131 9.04 -15.27 10.58
N CYS A 132 8.32 -14.15 10.68
CA CYS A 132 7.13 -13.89 9.86
C CYS A 132 7.45 -13.75 8.36
N TYR A 133 8.70 -13.43 7.99
CA TYR A 133 9.15 -13.16 6.62
C TYR A 133 9.98 -14.27 6.00
N LYS A 134 10.72 -15.01 6.82
CA LYS A 134 11.63 -16.07 6.36
C LYS A 134 10.90 -17.27 5.78
N GLU A 135 9.63 -17.45 6.13
CA GLU A 135 8.86 -18.58 5.64
C GLU A 135 8.18 -18.27 4.29
N PRO A 136 8.30 -19.19 3.32
CA PRO A 136 7.64 -19.04 2.03
C PRO A 136 6.11 -18.99 2.21
N LEU A 137 5.43 -18.40 1.24
CA LEU A 137 3.98 -18.37 1.17
C LEU A 137 3.45 -19.79 1.04
N ALA A 138 2.56 -20.17 1.94
CA ALA A 138 1.79 -21.40 1.78
C ALA A 138 0.60 -21.14 0.84
N GLU A 139 0.23 -22.14 0.05
CA GLU A 139 -0.93 -22.06 -0.85
C GLU A 139 -2.21 -21.65 -0.11
N GLY A 140 -2.45 -22.24 1.05
CA GLY A 140 -3.62 -21.94 1.88
C GLY A 140 -3.63 -20.52 2.43
N GLU A 141 -2.49 -19.83 2.53
CA GLU A 141 -2.46 -18.41 2.91
C GLU A 141 -2.97 -17.52 1.77
N ILE A 142 -2.73 -17.90 0.51
CA ILE A 142 -3.19 -17.14 -0.66
C ILE A 142 -4.68 -17.37 -0.90
N ASP A 143 -5.16 -18.60 -0.75
CA ASP A 143 -6.60 -18.88 -0.85
C ASP A 143 -7.39 -18.08 0.22
N GLN A 144 -6.84 -17.96 1.43
CA GLN A 144 -7.43 -17.11 2.47
C GLN A 144 -7.41 -15.62 2.09
N LEU A 145 -6.33 -15.12 1.46
CA LEU A 145 -6.31 -13.74 0.97
C LEU A 145 -7.36 -13.52 -0.12
N LEU A 146 -7.56 -14.48 -1.03
CA LEU A 146 -8.61 -14.44 -2.04
C LEU A 146 -10.02 -14.41 -1.42
N GLU A 147 -10.24 -15.15 -0.34
CA GLU A 147 -11.51 -15.15 0.40
C GLU A 147 -11.76 -13.81 1.12
N ILE A 148 -10.76 -13.28 1.82
CA ILE A 148 -10.85 -11.97 2.50
C ILE A 148 -11.09 -10.85 1.48
N GLU A 149 -10.38 -10.91 0.36
CA GLU A 149 -10.42 -9.93 -0.72
C GLU A 149 -11.49 -10.27 -1.77
N ALA A 150 -12.54 -11.01 -1.40
CA ALA A 150 -13.64 -11.34 -2.32
C ALA A 150 -14.34 -10.07 -2.88
N SER A 151 -14.34 -8.96 -2.13
CA SER A 151 -14.87 -7.66 -2.58
C SER A 151 -13.83 -6.75 -3.24
N ALA A 152 -12.61 -7.24 -3.45
CA ALA A 152 -11.54 -6.49 -4.11
C ALA A 152 -11.83 -6.32 -5.61
N THR A 153 -11.10 -5.41 -6.26
CA THR A 153 -11.28 -5.20 -7.70
C THR A 153 -10.79 -6.41 -8.51
N GLU A 154 -11.32 -6.60 -9.72
CA GLU A 154 -10.98 -7.76 -10.58
C GLU A 154 -9.47 -7.91 -10.79
N LEU A 155 -8.76 -6.79 -10.99
CA LEU A 155 -7.30 -6.72 -11.08
C LEU A 155 -6.58 -7.31 -9.86
N GLU A 156 -7.08 -7.04 -8.65
CA GLU A 156 -6.46 -7.53 -7.41
C GLU A 156 -6.65 -9.03 -7.26
N GLN A 157 -7.83 -9.53 -7.64
CA GLN A 157 -8.10 -10.97 -7.68
C GLN A 157 -7.26 -11.67 -8.75
N ALA A 158 -7.09 -11.08 -9.92
CA ALA A 158 -6.25 -11.60 -10.99
C ALA A 158 -4.80 -11.72 -10.52
N TYR A 159 -4.28 -10.70 -9.85
CA TYR A 159 -2.95 -10.71 -9.24
C TYR A 159 -2.79 -11.83 -8.21
N LEU A 160 -3.72 -11.97 -7.26
CA LEU A 160 -3.65 -13.03 -6.25
C LEU A 160 -3.72 -14.43 -6.86
N ARG A 161 -4.50 -14.62 -7.94
CA ARG A 161 -4.53 -15.89 -8.69
C ARG A 161 -3.18 -16.17 -9.35
N LEU A 162 -2.49 -15.16 -9.90
CA LEU A 162 -1.13 -15.31 -10.41
C LEU A 162 -0.15 -15.73 -9.32
N VAL A 163 -0.17 -15.08 -8.16
CA VAL A 163 0.68 -15.45 -7.02
C VAL A 163 0.38 -16.90 -6.60
N ARG A 164 -0.89 -17.30 -6.53
CA ARG A 164 -1.28 -18.67 -6.19
C ARG A 164 -0.72 -19.68 -7.17
N ASP A 165 -0.86 -19.42 -8.46
CA ASP A 165 -0.37 -20.32 -9.52
C ASP A 165 1.16 -20.44 -9.46
N ALA A 166 1.87 -19.34 -9.18
CA ALA A 166 3.32 -19.33 -8.97
C ALA A 166 3.76 -20.11 -7.71
N VAL A 167 3.02 -20.02 -6.60
CA VAL A 167 3.30 -20.82 -5.39
C VAL A 167 3.09 -22.31 -5.65
N ARG A 168 1.98 -22.68 -6.31
CA ARG A 168 1.63 -24.07 -6.65
C ARG A 168 2.65 -24.75 -7.56
N GLN A 169 3.41 -23.97 -8.32
CA GLN A 169 4.42 -24.47 -9.22
C GLN A 169 5.58 -25.13 -8.46
N THR A 170 5.47 -26.42 -8.15
CA THR A 170 6.49 -27.18 -7.39
C THR A 170 7.60 -27.78 -8.25
N ALA A 171 7.52 -27.64 -9.58
CA ALA A 171 8.56 -28.12 -10.48
C ALA A 171 9.91 -27.47 -10.16
N ASP A 172 11.00 -28.19 -10.43
CA ASP A 172 12.37 -27.72 -10.31
C ASP A 172 12.64 -26.68 -11.40
N VAL A 173 12.15 -25.46 -11.16
CA VAL A 173 12.38 -24.33 -12.05
C VAL A 173 13.78 -23.79 -11.73
N GLY A 174 14.59 -23.58 -12.77
CA GLY A 174 15.91 -23.00 -12.62
C GLY A 174 15.88 -21.71 -11.80
N ALA A 175 16.88 -21.52 -10.94
CA ALA A 175 16.92 -20.39 -9.99
C ALA A 175 16.84 -19.02 -10.69
N GLU A 176 17.34 -18.91 -11.91
CA GLU A 176 17.24 -17.70 -12.73
C GLU A 176 15.79 -17.40 -13.13
N THR A 177 15.09 -18.37 -13.73
CA THR A 177 13.68 -18.23 -14.10
C THR A 177 12.79 -17.98 -12.88
N GLU A 178 13.08 -18.62 -11.74
CA GLU A 178 12.40 -18.33 -10.49
C GLU A 178 12.59 -16.86 -10.08
N ALA A 179 13.82 -16.35 -10.09
CA ALA A 179 14.10 -14.95 -9.76
C ALA A 179 13.41 -13.97 -10.72
N GLU A 180 13.33 -14.28 -12.01
CA GLU A 180 12.63 -13.47 -13.01
C GLU A 180 11.12 -13.41 -12.77
N VAL A 181 10.49 -14.55 -12.49
CA VAL A 181 9.06 -14.61 -12.17
C VAL A 181 8.76 -13.86 -10.87
N GLN A 182 9.62 -14.00 -9.85
CA GLN A 182 9.48 -13.25 -8.59
C GLN A 182 9.58 -11.73 -8.84
N ALA A 183 10.53 -11.29 -9.66
CA ALA A 183 10.69 -9.88 -10.01
C ALA A 183 9.49 -9.34 -10.80
N ALA A 184 8.93 -10.13 -11.71
CA ALA A 184 7.73 -9.77 -12.47
C ALA A 184 6.49 -9.65 -11.57
N ILE A 185 6.30 -10.60 -10.64
CA ILE A 185 5.19 -10.55 -9.68
C ILE A 185 5.33 -9.32 -8.77
N ALA A 186 6.54 -9.02 -8.30
CA ALA A 186 6.79 -7.85 -7.47
C ALA A 186 6.53 -6.54 -8.22
N SER A 187 6.99 -6.42 -9.48
CA SER A 187 6.77 -5.21 -10.29
C SER A 187 5.30 -4.98 -10.61
N LEU A 188 4.54 -6.03 -10.92
CA LEU A 188 3.10 -5.93 -11.13
C LEU A 188 2.37 -5.53 -9.84
N GLY A 189 2.76 -6.09 -8.70
CA GLY A 189 2.20 -5.71 -7.40
C GLY A 189 2.41 -4.21 -7.12
N GLU A 190 3.62 -3.71 -7.36
CA GLU A 190 3.91 -2.27 -7.21
C GLU A 190 3.10 -1.40 -8.18
N ALA A 191 2.97 -1.82 -9.44
CA ALA A 191 2.18 -1.11 -10.44
C ALA A 191 0.72 -0.95 -9.98
N ILE A 192 0.11 -2.03 -9.48
CA ILE A 192 -1.27 -2.03 -8.99
C ILE A 192 -1.43 -1.10 -7.78
N ASP A 193 -0.49 -1.14 -6.82
CA ASP A 193 -0.53 -0.28 -5.62
C ASP A 193 -0.41 1.22 -5.94
N ARG A 194 0.19 1.56 -7.08
CA ARG A 194 0.38 2.94 -7.53
C ARG A 194 -0.76 3.46 -8.39
N LEU A 195 -1.54 2.56 -9.01
CA LEU A 195 -2.61 2.98 -9.89
C LEU A 195 -3.73 3.67 -9.10
N PRO A 196 -4.10 4.91 -9.47
CA PRO A 196 -5.16 5.62 -8.78
C PRO A 196 -6.50 4.89 -8.96
N ALA A 197 -7.36 4.98 -7.97
CA ALA A 197 -8.75 4.55 -8.10
C ALA A 197 -9.43 5.38 -9.19
N VAL A 198 -10.07 4.70 -10.15
CA VAL A 198 -10.80 5.36 -11.22
C VAL A 198 -12.26 5.47 -10.78
N SER A 199 -12.61 6.61 -10.19
CA SER A 199 -14.00 6.97 -9.91
C SER A 199 -14.22 8.41 -10.34
N VAL A 200 -14.50 8.61 -11.62
CA VAL A 200 -14.85 9.95 -12.12
C VAL A 200 -16.14 9.82 -12.90
N SER A 201 -17.16 10.53 -12.44
CA SER A 201 -18.38 10.72 -13.23
C SER A 201 -18.03 11.58 -14.44
N PRO A 202 -18.35 11.14 -15.67
CA PRO A 202 -18.05 11.92 -16.85
C PRO A 202 -18.79 13.25 -16.79
N VAL A 203 -18.04 14.36 -16.91
CA VAL A 203 -18.59 15.70 -17.07
C VAL A 203 -18.83 15.92 -18.56
N ASP A 204 -20.00 16.44 -18.92
CA ASP A 204 -20.30 16.81 -20.30
C ASP A 204 -19.56 18.11 -20.67
N THR A 205 -18.34 17.97 -21.19
CA THR A 205 -17.51 19.11 -21.59
C THR A 205 -18.05 19.83 -22.83
N VAL A 206 -18.90 19.17 -23.62
CA VAL A 206 -19.59 19.79 -24.78
C VAL A 206 -20.66 20.75 -24.27
N ALA A 207 -21.44 20.35 -23.26
CA ALA A 207 -22.42 21.24 -22.63
C ALA A 207 -21.75 22.49 -22.01
N LEU A 208 -20.61 22.32 -21.32
CA LEU A 208 -19.86 23.44 -20.74
C LEU A 208 -19.35 24.42 -21.80
N ARG A 209 -18.81 23.93 -22.92
CA ARG A 209 -18.35 24.78 -24.03
C ARG A 209 -19.52 25.52 -24.67
N ARG A 210 -20.65 24.84 -24.90
CA ARG A 210 -21.86 25.49 -25.42
C ARG A 210 -22.36 26.59 -24.50
N GLU A 211 -22.39 26.37 -23.18
CA GLU A 211 -22.76 27.42 -22.22
C GLU A 211 -21.79 28.61 -22.27
N ALA A 212 -20.49 28.35 -22.40
CA ALA A 212 -19.49 29.41 -22.56
C ALA A 212 -19.69 30.24 -23.84
N ASP A 213 -19.98 29.59 -24.98
CA ASP A 213 -20.25 30.26 -26.26
C ASP A 213 -21.48 31.17 -26.16
N LEU A 214 -22.53 30.71 -25.47
CA LEU A 214 -23.73 31.51 -25.20
C LEU A 214 -23.41 32.74 -24.34
N LEU A 215 -22.62 32.58 -23.28
CA LEU A 215 -22.20 33.70 -22.42
C LEU A 215 -21.31 34.70 -23.16
N GLN A 216 -20.46 34.25 -24.09
CA GLN A 216 -19.67 35.16 -24.94
C GLN A 216 -20.56 35.94 -25.91
N ALA A 217 -21.54 35.29 -26.53
CA ALA A 217 -22.50 35.97 -27.41
C ALA A 217 -23.33 37.01 -26.64
N ASP A 218 -23.75 36.69 -25.43
CA ASP A 218 -24.48 37.60 -24.55
C ASP A 218 -23.60 38.78 -24.07
N ALA A 219 -22.30 38.54 -23.85
CA ALA A 219 -21.37 39.61 -23.48
C ALA A 219 -21.20 40.65 -24.59
N LEU A 220 -21.09 40.20 -25.84
CA LEU A 220 -20.91 41.07 -27.01
C LEU A 220 -22.13 41.96 -27.30
N THR A 221 -23.32 41.51 -26.92
CA THR A 221 -24.58 42.23 -27.13
C THR A 221 -25.01 43.05 -25.92
N ASN A 222 -24.31 42.94 -24.79
CA ASN A 222 -24.67 43.66 -23.56
C ASN A 222 -24.27 45.15 -23.64
N PRO A 223 -25.22 46.08 -23.40
CA PRO A 223 -24.92 47.51 -23.43
C PRO A 223 -24.15 47.98 -22.19
N ASP A 224 -24.25 47.26 -21.07
CA ASP A 224 -23.47 47.54 -19.86
C ASP A 224 -22.12 46.82 -19.92
N ARG A 225 -21.05 47.61 -19.99
CA ARG A 225 -19.67 47.12 -20.06
C ARG A 225 -19.29 46.23 -18.88
N VAL A 226 -19.74 46.53 -17.66
CA VAL A 226 -19.35 45.77 -16.46
C VAL A 226 -20.00 44.38 -16.50
N ILE A 227 -21.25 44.31 -16.96
CA ILE A 227 -21.96 43.05 -17.13
C ILE A 227 -21.31 42.23 -18.24
N GLY A 228 -20.99 42.85 -19.39
CA GLY A 228 -20.25 42.21 -20.48
C GLY A 228 -18.93 41.59 -20.02
N GLU A 229 -18.06 42.37 -19.34
CA GLU A 229 -16.78 41.89 -18.80
C GLU A 229 -16.95 40.78 -17.74
N SER A 230 -18.08 40.76 -17.02
CA SER A 230 -18.40 39.68 -16.07
C SER A 230 -18.79 38.38 -16.80
N LEU A 231 -19.61 38.48 -17.85
CA LEU A 231 -20.02 37.35 -18.68
C LEU A 231 -18.83 36.73 -19.41
N GLU A 232 -17.93 37.54 -19.96
CA GLU A 232 -16.67 37.07 -20.59
C GLU A 232 -15.82 36.27 -19.59
N ARG A 233 -15.58 36.82 -18.39
CA ARG A 233 -14.81 36.12 -17.35
C ARG A 233 -15.45 34.79 -16.95
N ARG A 234 -16.79 34.72 -16.91
CA ARG A 234 -17.52 33.49 -16.63
C ARG A 234 -17.40 32.49 -17.77
N ALA A 235 -17.49 32.92 -19.02
CA ALA A 235 -17.27 32.06 -20.18
C ALA A 235 -15.84 31.49 -20.19
N ASP A 236 -14.84 32.32 -19.95
CA ASP A 236 -13.43 31.89 -19.85
C ASP A 236 -13.21 30.90 -18.70
N ALA A 237 -13.94 31.05 -17.59
CA ALA A 237 -13.91 30.09 -16.49
C ALA A 237 -14.54 28.74 -16.90
N LEU A 238 -15.65 28.75 -17.65
CA LEU A 238 -16.28 27.54 -18.17
C LEU A 238 -15.39 26.81 -19.19
N ILE A 239 -14.74 27.53 -20.11
CA ILE A 239 -13.79 26.95 -21.07
C ILE A 239 -12.62 26.29 -20.34
N ARG A 240 -11.99 27.01 -19.38
CA ARG A 240 -10.91 26.44 -18.57
C ARG A 240 -11.34 25.20 -17.80
N ARG A 241 -12.57 25.19 -17.27
CA ARG A 241 -13.16 24.02 -16.60
C ARG A 241 -13.39 22.86 -17.57
N ALA A 242 -13.87 23.11 -18.78
CA ALA A 242 -14.04 22.08 -19.80
C ALA A 242 -12.68 21.45 -20.18
N ASP A 243 -11.66 22.26 -20.41
CA ASP A 243 -10.32 21.77 -20.77
C ASP A 243 -9.62 21.01 -19.64
N ALA A 244 -9.85 21.40 -18.39
CA ALA A 244 -9.37 20.65 -17.22
C ALA A 244 -10.06 19.28 -17.10
N ASN A 245 -11.36 19.22 -17.38
CA ASN A 245 -12.12 17.96 -17.38
C ASN A 245 -11.70 17.04 -18.54
N ASP A 246 -11.46 17.57 -19.75
CA ASP A 246 -10.96 16.78 -20.88
C ASP A 246 -9.59 16.15 -20.58
N ARG A 247 -8.68 16.92 -19.97
CA ARG A 247 -7.36 16.41 -19.51
C ARG A 247 -7.50 15.33 -18.45
N SER A 248 -8.37 15.55 -17.47
CA SER A 248 -8.67 14.57 -16.42
C SER A 248 -9.29 13.30 -17.01
N GLY A 249 -10.21 13.44 -17.97
CA GLY A 249 -10.84 12.33 -18.68
C GLY A 249 -9.86 11.53 -19.55
N LEU A 250 -8.88 12.18 -20.17
CA LEU A 250 -7.79 11.49 -20.87
C LEU A 250 -6.93 10.69 -19.89
N ALA A 251 -6.55 11.29 -18.75
CA ALA A 251 -5.78 10.59 -17.71
C ALA A 251 -6.53 9.36 -17.18
N VAL A 252 -7.84 9.50 -16.93
CA VAL A 252 -8.72 8.39 -16.53
C VAL A 252 -8.72 7.26 -17.56
N ARG A 253 -8.92 7.59 -18.85
CA ARG A 253 -8.88 6.60 -19.94
C ARG A 253 -7.53 5.89 -20.03
N ARG A 254 -6.43 6.63 -19.86
CA ARG A 254 -5.08 6.05 -19.83
C ARG A 254 -4.90 5.12 -18.64
N THR A 255 -5.33 5.51 -17.44
CA THR A 255 -5.30 4.63 -16.26
C THR A 255 -6.15 3.37 -16.46
N ALA A 256 -7.33 3.48 -17.06
CA ALA A 256 -8.19 2.34 -17.37
C ALA A 256 -7.53 1.38 -18.39
N ALA A 257 -6.93 1.93 -19.46
CA ALA A 257 -6.17 1.14 -20.43
C ALA A 257 -4.96 0.43 -19.78
N LEU A 258 -4.22 1.13 -18.91
CA LEU A 258 -3.12 0.54 -18.15
C LEU A 258 -3.59 -0.59 -17.23
N ARG A 259 -4.75 -0.44 -16.56
CA ARG A 259 -5.34 -1.53 -15.75
C ARG A 259 -5.65 -2.76 -16.60
N ALA A 260 -6.30 -2.58 -17.75
CA ALA A 260 -6.63 -3.67 -18.66
C ALA A 260 -5.37 -4.37 -19.21
N GLU A 261 -4.32 -3.61 -19.53
CA GLU A 261 -3.06 -4.18 -19.97
C GLU A 261 -2.36 -4.95 -18.83
N ILE A 262 -2.36 -4.46 -17.58
CA ILE A 262 -1.85 -5.24 -16.43
C ILE A 262 -2.60 -6.56 -16.30
N GLU A 263 -3.93 -6.55 -16.42
CA GLU A 263 -4.74 -7.76 -16.35
C GLU A 263 -4.37 -8.76 -17.46
N ALA A 264 -4.14 -8.26 -18.69
CA ALA A 264 -3.68 -9.08 -19.80
C ALA A 264 -2.28 -9.67 -19.55
N GLN A 265 -1.33 -8.87 -19.03
CA GLN A 265 0.02 -9.34 -18.68
C GLN A 265 -0.02 -10.37 -17.53
N ILE A 266 -0.90 -10.19 -16.54
CA ILE A 266 -1.15 -11.17 -15.48
C ILE A 266 -1.65 -12.48 -16.08
N ALA A 267 -2.62 -12.43 -17.00
CA ALA A 267 -3.14 -13.62 -17.67
C ALA A 267 -2.05 -14.34 -18.48
N ALA A 268 -1.25 -13.61 -19.26
CA ALA A 268 -0.14 -14.15 -20.03
C ALA A 268 0.93 -14.81 -19.14
N LEU A 269 1.29 -14.19 -18.02
CA LEU A 269 2.22 -14.78 -17.05
C LEU A 269 1.64 -16.04 -16.39
N ARG A 270 0.35 -16.07 -16.09
CA ARG A 270 -0.31 -17.27 -15.55
C ARG A 270 -0.24 -18.43 -16.54
N GLU A 271 -0.50 -18.17 -17.82
CA GLU A 271 -0.34 -19.16 -18.88
C GLU A 271 1.12 -19.62 -19.00
N GLY A 272 2.06 -18.69 -19.02
CA GLY A 272 3.50 -18.99 -19.04
C GLY A 272 3.94 -19.88 -17.87
N ILE A 273 3.52 -19.57 -16.64
CA ILE A 273 3.81 -20.38 -15.45
C ILE A 273 3.14 -21.76 -15.53
N ALA A 274 1.91 -21.84 -16.04
CA ALA A 274 1.24 -23.13 -16.23
C ALA A 274 1.99 -24.02 -17.23
N THR A 275 2.51 -23.45 -18.33
CA THR A 275 3.30 -24.23 -19.31
C THR A 275 4.58 -24.80 -18.68
N LEU A 276 5.28 -24.04 -17.81
CA LEU A 276 6.42 -24.55 -17.05
C LEU A 276 6.06 -25.78 -16.19
N GLY A 277 4.85 -25.83 -15.62
CA GLY A 277 4.36 -26.92 -14.77
C GLY A 277 4.12 -28.22 -15.50
N THR A 278 3.79 -28.16 -16.78
CA THR A 278 3.44 -29.36 -17.56
C THR A 278 4.65 -30.14 -18.04
N GLY A 279 5.88 -29.61 -17.93
CA GLY A 279 7.09 -30.29 -18.36
C GLY A 279 7.15 -30.63 -19.86
N TYR A 280 6.21 -30.11 -20.66
CA TYR A 280 6.11 -30.35 -22.10
C TYR A 280 7.16 -29.51 -22.86
N GLY A 281 8.43 -29.93 -22.74
CA GLY A 281 9.25 -30.28 -23.90
C GLY A 281 9.45 -29.26 -25.02
N THR A 282 9.74 -28.01 -24.71
CA THR A 282 10.58 -27.18 -25.59
C THR A 282 11.89 -26.94 -24.86
N SER A 283 13.03 -27.01 -25.57
CA SER A 283 14.37 -26.73 -25.03
C SER A 283 14.32 -25.61 -24.00
N ASP A 284 14.86 -25.85 -22.79
CA ASP A 284 14.81 -24.92 -21.64
C ASP A 284 15.05 -23.45 -22.02
N SER A 285 15.86 -23.21 -23.05
CA SER A 285 16.14 -21.89 -23.62
C SER A 285 14.89 -21.14 -24.12
N ALA A 286 13.99 -21.77 -24.88
CA ALA A 286 12.88 -21.06 -25.53
C ALA A 286 11.79 -20.63 -24.54
N THR A 287 11.49 -21.48 -23.55
CA THR A 287 10.59 -21.14 -22.44
C THR A 287 11.17 -20.06 -21.55
N SER A 288 12.49 -20.12 -21.27
CA SER A 288 13.17 -19.10 -20.49
C SER A 288 13.18 -17.75 -21.21
N GLU A 289 13.47 -17.70 -22.51
CA GLU A 289 13.44 -16.47 -23.32
C GLU A 289 12.04 -15.83 -23.33
N ASN A 290 10.98 -16.63 -23.54
CA ASN A 290 9.61 -16.13 -23.52
C ASN A 290 9.23 -15.53 -22.15
N LEU A 291 9.60 -16.20 -21.05
CA LEU A 291 9.36 -15.67 -19.70
C LEU A 291 10.18 -14.44 -19.39
N GLN A 292 11.42 -14.38 -19.86
CA GLN A 292 12.26 -13.22 -19.73
C GLN A 292 11.61 -12.01 -20.43
N HIS A 293 11.11 -12.19 -21.66
CA HIS A 293 10.37 -11.16 -22.38
C HIS A 293 9.08 -10.73 -21.65
N LEU A 294 8.30 -11.67 -21.10
CA LEU A 294 7.12 -11.36 -20.30
C LEU A 294 7.49 -10.60 -19.01
N SER A 295 8.58 -10.99 -18.34
CA SER A 295 9.08 -10.32 -17.13
C SER A 295 9.55 -8.90 -17.43
N GLU A 296 10.17 -8.69 -18.59
CA GLU A 296 10.63 -7.38 -19.03
C GLU A 296 9.44 -6.50 -19.41
N SER A 297 8.46 -7.05 -20.14
CA SER A 297 7.19 -6.39 -20.47
C SER A 297 6.49 -5.92 -19.19
N ALA A 298 6.32 -6.82 -18.21
CA ALA A 298 5.71 -6.50 -16.91
C ALA A 298 6.47 -5.39 -16.17
N ARG A 299 7.81 -5.40 -16.19
CA ARG A 299 8.65 -4.35 -15.58
C ARG A 299 8.52 -3.00 -16.28
N ARG A 300 8.54 -2.97 -17.62
CA ARG A 300 8.34 -1.74 -18.41
C ARG A 300 6.97 -1.15 -18.14
N LEU A 301 5.95 -2.00 -18.10
CA LEU A 301 4.59 -1.56 -17.83
C LEU A 301 4.43 -1.05 -16.39
N ALA A 302 5.06 -1.70 -15.42
CA ALA A 302 5.09 -1.22 -14.05
C ALA A 302 5.73 0.18 -13.95
N ALA A 303 6.84 0.40 -14.66
CA ALA A 303 7.48 1.71 -14.73
C ALA A 303 6.56 2.78 -15.36
N GLU A 304 5.81 2.43 -16.40
CA GLU A 304 4.82 3.34 -17.00
C GLU A 304 3.67 3.66 -16.02
N ALA A 305 3.13 2.66 -15.33
CA ALA A 305 2.10 2.86 -14.32
C ALA A 305 2.57 3.77 -13.18
N ILE A 306 3.80 3.58 -12.70
CA ILE A 306 4.44 4.44 -11.68
C ILE A 306 4.60 5.87 -12.21
N SER A 307 5.08 6.04 -13.44
CA SER A 307 5.24 7.35 -14.07
C SER A 307 3.89 8.08 -14.21
N ALA A 308 2.85 7.37 -14.67
CA ALA A 308 1.50 7.91 -14.80
C ALA A 308 0.91 8.32 -13.44
N ALA A 309 1.14 7.51 -12.39
CA ALA A 309 0.73 7.83 -11.03
C ALA A 309 1.45 9.07 -10.48
N SER A 310 2.77 9.20 -10.72
CA SER A 310 3.55 10.38 -10.30
C SER A 310 3.06 11.65 -11.01
N ALA A 311 2.87 11.59 -12.33
CA ALA A 311 2.36 12.72 -13.10
C ALA A 311 0.99 13.19 -12.59
N ARG A 312 0.11 12.24 -12.21
CA ARG A 312 -1.19 12.59 -11.61
C ARG A 312 -1.05 13.20 -10.23
N ALA A 313 -0.19 12.67 -9.37
CA ALA A 313 0.06 13.23 -8.04
C ALA A 313 0.61 14.66 -8.11
N GLU A 314 1.45 14.96 -9.10
CA GLU A 314 1.92 16.32 -9.38
C GLU A 314 0.78 17.25 -9.82
N LEU A 315 -0.08 16.79 -10.74
CA LEU A 315 -1.27 17.55 -11.17
C LEU A 315 -2.23 17.85 -10.01
N ASP A 316 -2.50 16.85 -9.16
CA ASP A 316 -3.35 17.02 -7.96
C ASP A 316 -2.69 17.99 -6.97
N GLY A 317 -1.36 17.98 -6.86
CA GLY A 317 -0.59 18.91 -6.04
C GLY A 317 -0.69 20.35 -6.54
N VAL A 318 -0.62 20.56 -7.85
CA VAL A 318 -0.81 21.88 -8.47
C VAL A 318 -2.24 22.38 -8.25
N ALA A 319 -3.25 21.53 -8.50
CA ALA A 319 -4.65 21.89 -8.32
C ALA A 319 -4.98 22.33 -6.87
N LYS A 320 -4.48 21.58 -5.87
CA LYS A 320 -4.62 21.96 -4.45
C LYS A 320 -3.91 23.27 -4.10
N THR A 321 -2.77 23.53 -4.74
CA THR A 321 -2.02 24.77 -4.52
C THR A 321 -2.75 25.98 -5.10
N GLU A 322 -3.39 25.81 -6.26
CA GLU A 322 -4.24 26.84 -6.87
C GLU A 322 -5.48 27.13 -6.02
N GLU A 323 -6.19 26.09 -5.55
CA GLU A 323 -7.35 26.23 -4.66
C GLU A 323 -6.99 26.97 -3.35
N LYS A 324 -5.82 26.67 -2.79
CA LYS A 324 -5.32 27.38 -1.60
C LYS A 324 -5.00 28.85 -1.91
N ARG A 325 -4.46 29.16 -3.09
CA ARG A 325 -4.17 30.55 -3.50
C ARG A 325 -5.47 31.35 -3.70
N THR A 326 -6.48 30.76 -4.32
CA THR A 326 -7.78 31.44 -4.50
C THR A 326 -8.46 31.69 -3.17
N ALA A 327 -8.47 30.71 -2.26
CA ALA A 327 -9.03 30.86 -0.92
C ALA A 327 -8.34 31.98 -0.10
N VAL A 328 -7.00 32.09 -0.17
CA VAL A 328 -6.25 33.16 0.50
C VAL A 328 -6.55 34.54 -0.12
N THR A 329 -6.80 34.59 -1.43
CA THR A 329 -7.11 35.85 -2.12
C THR A 329 -8.51 36.34 -1.74
N GLU A 330 -9.49 35.44 -1.67
CA GLU A 330 -10.85 35.75 -1.21
C GLU A 330 -10.87 36.22 0.25
N GLN A 331 -10.16 35.51 1.13
CA GLN A 331 -10.09 35.87 2.55
C GLN A 331 -9.40 37.22 2.80
N LYS A 332 -8.53 37.66 1.89
CA LYS A 332 -7.88 38.99 1.94
C LYS A 332 -8.76 40.10 1.36
N ALA A 333 -9.68 39.80 0.45
CA ALA A 333 -10.63 40.77 -0.12
C ALA A 333 -11.82 41.08 0.81
N GLU A 334 -12.17 40.14 1.71
CA GLU A 334 -13.28 40.27 2.66
C GLU A 334 -13.09 41.36 3.76
N PRO A 335 -11.91 41.55 4.40
CA PRO A 335 -11.73 42.60 5.42
C PRO A 335 -11.75 44.02 4.86
N GLU A 336 -11.53 44.20 3.55
CA GLU A 336 -11.52 45.54 2.94
C GLU A 336 -12.95 46.05 2.66
N ARG A 337 -13.91 45.15 2.39
CA ARG A 337 -15.32 45.51 2.17
C ARG A 337 -16.05 45.93 3.45
N VAL A 338 -15.68 45.37 4.61
CA VAL A 338 -16.29 45.73 5.90
C VAL A 338 -15.92 47.16 6.34
N ARG A 339 -14.83 47.73 5.83
CA ARG A 339 -14.36 49.07 6.21
C ARG A 339 -14.99 50.23 5.43
N VAL A 340 -15.59 49.96 4.26
CA VAL A 340 -16.14 51.01 3.37
C VAL A 340 -17.65 51.25 3.62
N GLY A 341 -18.34 50.35 4.32
CA GLY A 341 -19.77 50.47 4.63
C GLY A 341 -20.13 51.11 5.97
N ALA A 342 -19.15 51.63 6.73
CA ALA A 342 -19.35 52.15 8.09
C ALA A 342 -19.15 53.67 8.21
N SER A 343 -19.40 54.43 7.15
CA SER A 343 -19.33 55.90 7.14
C SER A 343 -20.66 56.52 6.73
#